data_AF-A0A7J9Q6U6-F1
#
_entry.id   AF-A0A7J9Q6U6-F1
#
_cell.length_a   1.000
_cell.length_b   1.000
_cell.length_c   1.000
_cell.angle_alpha   90.00
_cell.angle_beta   90.00
_cell.angle_gamma   90.00
#
_symmetry.space_group_name_H-M   'P 1'
#
loop_
_entity.id
_entity.type
_entity.pdbx_description
1 polymer ?
#
loop_
_entity_poly.entity_id
_entity_poly.type
_entity_poly.pdbx_seq_one_letter_code
_entity_poly.pdbx_strand_id
1 'polypeptide(L)'
;MENIVIIRYSEISLKGNNRIVFEKRLIDNIKDCLKKNKVKYEKIERLRGRIIIFAEQELNCLKYVFGISSFSHALVIESEIKEIEKTVSKIIENKKFRSFRVSAQRLNKNFSLTSPEIERTIGSFVCEKLNKKVSLKNFDLEIGIEILDKAYVFTERV
;
A
#
# COMPACT_ATOMS: atom_id res chain seq x y z
N MET A 1 -6.53 -6.20 -12.18
CA MET A 1 -5.89 -5.20 -11.30
C MET A 1 -6.99 -4.27 -10.84
N GLU A 2 -7.14 -4.06 -9.54
CA GLU A 2 -8.17 -3.15 -9.02
C GLU A 2 -7.49 -1.98 -8.30
N ASN A 3 -8.11 -0.80 -8.39
CA ASN A 3 -7.65 0.39 -7.67
C ASN A 3 -8.18 0.33 -6.24
N ILE A 4 -7.27 0.48 -5.28
CA ILE A 4 -7.60 0.47 -3.87
C ILE A 4 -6.87 1.58 -3.13
N VAL A 5 -7.31 1.85 -1.90
CA VAL A 5 -6.54 2.56 -0.89
C VAL A 5 -6.25 1.63 0.27
N ILE A 6 -4.97 1.38 0.53
CA ILE A 6 -4.51 0.60 1.67
C ILE A 6 -4.22 1.54 2.84
N ILE A 7 -4.88 1.30 3.96
CA ILE A 7 -4.82 2.13 5.15
C ILE A 7 -4.04 1.40 6.24
N ARG A 8 -3.05 2.12 6.79
CA ARG A 8 -2.24 1.73 7.93
C ARG A 8 -2.70 2.57 9.11
N TYR A 9 -2.89 1.94 10.25
CA TYR A 9 -3.25 2.61 11.49
C TYR A 9 -2.25 2.25 12.58
N SER A 10 -1.99 3.20 13.46
CA SER A 10 -1.09 3.03 14.59
C SER A 10 -1.90 2.66 15.83
N GLU A 11 -1.59 1.50 16.40
CA GLU A 11 -2.28 0.95 17.59
C GLU A 11 -1.60 1.38 18.89
N ILE A 12 -1.07 2.61 18.98
CA ILE A 12 -0.06 3.07 19.96
C ILE A 12 -0.29 2.70 21.44
N SER A 13 -1.48 2.25 21.85
CA SER A 13 -1.74 1.82 23.22
C SER A 13 -2.86 0.78 23.40
N LEU A 14 -3.16 -0.09 22.41
CA LEU A 14 -4.21 -1.09 22.61
C LEU A 14 -3.69 -2.29 23.44
N LYS A 15 -3.86 -2.21 24.77
CA LYS A 15 -3.77 -3.38 25.66
C LYS A 15 -5.01 -4.26 25.48
N GLY A 16 -4.82 -5.56 25.18
CA GLY A 16 -5.90 -6.57 25.16
C GLY A 16 -6.71 -6.69 23.86
N ASN A 17 -7.94 -7.23 23.98
CA ASN A 17 -8.86 -7.62 22.87
C ASN A 17 -9.55 -6.43 22.15
N ASN A 18 -9.11 -5.19 22.36
CA ASN A 18 -9.79 -3.97 21.91
C ASN A 18 -9.52 -3.59 20.44
N ARG A 19 -8.64 -4.33 19.76
CA ARG A 19 -8.32 -4.10 18.34
C ARG A 19 -9.54 -4.11 17.45
N ILE A 20 -10.42 -5.10 17.59
CA ILE A 20 -11.62 -5.22 16.76
C ILE A 20 -12.54 -4.01 16.96
N VAL A 21 -12.66 -3.51 18.19
CA VAL A 21 -13.49 -2.34 18.53
C VAL A 21 -12.90 -1.08 17.89
N PHE A 22 -11.58 -0.90 18.01
CA PHE A 22 -10.87 0.22 17.38
C PHE A 22 -11.02 0.21 15.86
N GLU A 23 -10.76 -0.94 15.21
CA GLU A 23 -10.90 -1.09 13.75
C GLU A 23 -12.32 -0.77 13.28
N LYS A 24 -13.35 -1.25 13.99
CA LYS A 24 -14.75 -0.94 13.68
C LYS A 24 -15.01 0.56 13.75
N ARG A 25 -14.58 1.21 14.84
CA ARG A 25 -14.76 2.66 15.02
C ARG A 25 -14.02 3.45 13.95
N LEU A 26 -12.81 3.03 13.58
CA LEU A 26 -12.03 3.66 12.53
C LEU A 26 -12.74 3.54 11.17
N ILE A 27 -13.30 2.37 10.85
CA ILE A 27 -14.09 2.17 9.63
C ILE A 27 -15.31 3.08 9.61
N ASP A 28 -16.02 3.24 10.73
CA ASP A 28 -17.18 4.15 10.80
C ASP A 28 -16.76 5.60 10.52
N ASN A 29 -15.66 6.06 11.14
CA ASN A 29 -15.11 7.40 10.89
C ASN A 29 -14.68 7.59 9.42
N ILE A 30 -14.07 6.57 8.81
CA ILE A 30 -13.71 6.56 7.38
C ILE A 30 -14.97 6.71 6.53
N LYS A 31 -16.00 5.90 6.76
CA LYS A 31 -17.27 5.95 6.00
C LYS A 31 -17.91 7.33 6.10
N ASP A 32 -17.94 7.92 7.28
CA ASP A 32 -18.48 9.27 7.50
C ASP A 32 -17.67 10.33 6.74
N CYS A 33 -16.34 10.23 6.75
CA CYS A 33 -15.47 11.13 5.98
C CYS A 33 -15.74 11.03 4.47
N LEU A 34 -15.78 9.80 3.94
CA LEU A 34 -16.06 9.55 2.52
C LEU A 34 -17.44 10.07 2.11
N LYS A 35 -18.46 9.83 2.95
CA LYS A 35 -19.83 10.33 2.73
C LYS A 35 -19.89 11.85 2.69
N LYS A 36 -19.26 12.55 3.66
CA LYS A 36 -19.21 14.01 3.71
C LYS A 36 -18.54 14.62 2.49
N ASN A 37 -17.51 13.95 1.97
CA ASN A 37 -16.78 14.37 0.77
C ASN A 37 -17.37 13.84 -0.54
N LYS A 38 -18.54 13.18 -0.51
CA LYS A 38 -19.23 12.59 -1.67
C LYS A 38 -18.36 11.64 -2.49
N VAL A 39 -17.45 10.93 -1.82
CA VAL A 39 -16.55 9.96 -2.45
C VAL A 39 -17.26 8.63 -2.64
N LYS A 40 -17.20 8.07 -3.85
CA LYS A 40 -17.71 6.73 -4.15
C LYS A 40 -16.63 5.68 -3.88
N TYR A 41 -17.05 4.56 -3.31
CA TYR A 41 -16.23 3.37 -3.11
C TYR A 41 -17.13 2.14 -3.24
N GLU A 42 -16.57 1.00 -3.64
CA GLU A 42 -17.31 -0.25 -3.80
C GLU A 42 -17.47 -0.96 -2.46
N LYS A 43 -16.37 -1.20 -1.76
CA LYS A 43 -16.35 -1.90 -0.47
C LYS A 43 -15.16 -1.51 0.41
N ILE A 44 -15.29 -1.82 1.70
CA ILE A 44 -14.23 -1.65 2.71
C ILE A 44 -14.03 -2.98 3.41
N GLU A 45 -12.79 -3.46 3.42
CA GLU A 45 -12.40 -4.76 4.00
C GLU A 45 -11.32 -4.60 5.07
N ARG A 46 -11.30 -5.53 6.02
CA ARG A 46 -10.23 -5.65 7.03
C ARG A 46 -9.41 -6.87 6.70
N LEU A 47 -8.11 -6.68 6.44
CA LEU A 47 -7.22 -7.77 6.05
C LEU A 47 -5.90 -7.64 6.80
N ARG A 48 -5.56 -8.65 7.60
CA ARG A 48 -4.26 -8.80 8.31
C ARG A 48 -3.73 -7.52 8.97
N GLY A 49 -4.59 -6.70 9.56
CA GLY A 49 -4.17 -5.45 10.19
C GLY A 49 -4.02 -4.26 9.25
N ARG A 50 -4.75 -4.29 8.14
CA ARG A 50 -4.99 -3.18 7.22
C ARG A 50 -6.48 -3.00 7.03
N ILE A 51 -6.86 -1.79 6.65
CA ILE A 51 -8.17 -1.51 6.07
C ILE A 51 -7.95 -1.25 4.58
N ILE A 52 -8.67 -1.96 3.72
CA ILE A 52 -8.60 -1.82 2.27
C ILE A 52 -9.91 -1.19 1.79
N ILE A 53 -9.82 -0.12 1.01
CA ILE A 53 -10.98 0.52 0.38
C ILE A 53 -10.86 0.32 -1.12
N PHE A 54 -11.87 -0.28 -1.73
CA PHE A 54 -11.93 -0.44 -3.19
C PHE A 54 -12.55 0.81 -3.78
N ALA A 55 -11.74 1.62 -4.44
CA ALA A 55 -12.13 2.92 -4.98
C ALA A 55 -11.21 3.30 -6.15
N GLU A 56 -11.78 3.78 -7.24
CA GLU A 56 -11.02 4.23 -8.40
C GLU A 56 -10.36 5.60 -8.22
N GLN A 57 -10.92 6.43 -7.33
CA GLN A 57 -10.46 7.79 -7.08
C GLN A 57 -9.52 7.85 -5.87
N GLU A 58 -8.61 8.82 -5.89
CA GLU A 58 -7.79 9.15 -4.73
C GLU A 58 -8.63 9.62 -3.54
N LEU A 59 -8.24 9.20 -2.34
CA LEU A 59 -8.98 9.45 -1.10
C LEU A 59 -8.24 10.44 -0.19
N ASN A 60 -7.81 11.57 -0.73
CA ASN A 60 -7.01 12.56 -0.01
C ASN A 60 -7.71 13.16 1.23
N CYS A 61 -9.04 13.06 1.33
CA CYS A 61 -9.79 13.45 2.53
C CYS A 61 -9.46 12.57 3.77
N LEU A 62 -8.92 11.36 3.57
CA LEU A 62 -8.57 10.45 4.66
C LEU A 62 -7.45 10.98 5.56
N LYS A 63 -6.64 11.94 5.09
CA LYS A 63 -5.61 12.60 5.91
C LYS A 63 -6.18 13.31 7.14
N TYR A 64 -7.48 13.60 7.14
CA TYR A 64 -8.17 14.25 8.27
C TYR A 64 -8.84 13.24 9.22
N VAL A 65 -8.73 11.94 8.97
CA VAL A 65 -9.34 10.91 9.81
C VAL A 65 -8.34 10.46 10.87
N PHE A 66 -8.56 10.88 12.11
CA PHE A 66 -7.74 10.44 13.24
C PHE A 66 -7.76 8.92 13.40
N GLY A 67 -6.60 8.36 13.74
CA GLY A 67 -6.36 6.92 13.84
C GLY A 67 -5.73 6.31 12.58
N ILE A 68 -5.82 6.98 11.43
CA ILE A 68 -5.00 6.63 10.26
C ILE A 68 -3.58 7.13 10.51
N SER A 69 -2.62 6.21 10.43
CA SER A 69 -1.19 6.52 10.51
C SER A 69 -0.62 6.88 9.14
N SER A 70 -1.07 6.18 8.09
CA SER A 70 -0.80 6.55 6.70
C SER A 70 -1.72 5.78 5.77
N PHE A 71 -1.82 6.21 4.52
CA PHE A 71 -2.52 5.47 3.48
C PHE A 71 -1.82 5.61 2.13
N SER A 72 -2.12 4.68 1.23
CA SER A 72 -1.53 4.66 -0.12
C SER A 72 -2.58 4.27 -1.14
N HIS A 73 -2.70 5.03 -2.22
CA HIS A 73 -3.40 4.55 -3.42
C HIS A 73 -2.53 3.48 -4.08
N ALA A 74 -3.11 2.30 -4.31
CA ALA A 74 -2.37 1.12 -4.74
C ALA A 74 -3.14 0.34 -5.80
N LEU A 75 -2.41 -0.51 -6.53
CA LEU A 75 -2.99 -1.56 -7.35
C LEU A 75 -2.92 -2.88 -6.58
N VAL A 76 -4.03 -3.60 -6.51
CA VAL A 76 -4.08 -4.97 -6.01
C VAL A 76 -4.02 -5.98 -7.17
N ILE A 77 -3.16 -6.98 -7.01
CA ILE A 77 -2.87 -8.05 -7.97
C ILE A 77 -2.62 -9.37 -7.25
N GLU A 78 -2.63 -10.47 -8.00
CA GLU A 78 -2.18 -11.75 -7.47
C GLU A 78 -0.73 -11.64 -6.95
N SER A 79 -0.45 -12.34 -5.86
CA SER A 79 0.89 -12.34 -5.25
C SER A 79 1.83 -13.23 -6.05
N GLU A 80 2.24 -12.78 -7.23
CA GLU A 80 3.24 -13.42 -8.07
C GLU A 80 4.29 -12.39 -8.49
N ILE A 81 5.57 -12.76 -8.45
CA ILE A 81 6.67 -11.83 -8.76
C ILE A 81 6.53 -11.20 -10.14
N LYS A 82 6.17 -11.99 -11.16
CA LYS A 82 5.99 -11.49 -12.52
C LYS A 82 4.86 -10.46 -12.61
N GLU A 83 3.78 -10.65 -11.86
CA GLU A 83 2.68 -9.68 -11.81
C GLU A 83 3.09 -8.41 -11.07
N ILE A 84 3.88 -8.54 -10.00
CA ILE A 84 4.44 -7.39 -9.28
C ILE A 84 5.36 -6.58 -10.20
N GLU A 85 6.28 -7.22 -10.93
CA GLU A 85 7.15 -6.56 -11.91
C GLU A 85 6.37 -5.77 -12.97
N LYS A 86 5.37 -6.39 -13.59
CA LYS A 86 4.47 -5.73 -14.56
C LYS A 86 3.77 -4.52 -13.94
N THR A 87 3.27 -4.68 -12.72
CA THR A 87 2.55 -3.63 -12.00
C THR A 87 3.47 -2.47 -11.64
N VAL A 88 4.67 -2.76 -11.16
CA VAL A 88 5.69 -1.76 -10.86
C VAL A 88 6.03 -0.97 -12.11
N SER A 89 6.30 -1.64 -13.24
CA SER A 89 6.57 -0.98 -14.53
C SER A 89 5.46 -0.02 -14.91
N LYS A 90 4.19 -0.44 -14.79
CA LYS A 90 3.03 0.38 -15.12
C LYS A 90 2.89 1.62 -14.23
N ILE A 91 3.07 1.48 -12.91
CA ILE A 91 2.87 2.59 -11.96
C ILE A 91 3.97 3.65 -12.09
N ILE A 92 5.19 3.25 -12.45
CA ILE A 92 6.34 4.17 -12.52
C ILE A 92 6.60 4.73 -13.92
N GLU A 93 5.96 4.21 -14.97
CA GLU A 93 6.16 4.59 -16.37
C GLU A 93 6.12 6.12 -16.59
N ASN A 94 5.12 6.78 -16.00
CA ASN A 94 4.91 8.23 -16.16
C ASN A 94 5.56 9.08 -15.07
N LYS A 95 6.35 8.48 -14.17
CA LYS A 95 6.99 9.19 -13.05
C LYS A 95 8.41 9.62 -13.40
N LYS A 96 8.74 10.89 -13.12
CA LYS A 96 10.10 11.42 -13.27
C LYS A 96 10.88 11.27 -11.97
N PHE A 97 11.88 10.39 -11.97
CA PHE A 97 12.78 10.14 -10.84
C PHE A 97 14.16 9.66 -11.34
N ARG A 98 15.20 9.91 -10.56
CA ARG A 98 16.59 9.45 -10.83
C ARG A 98 16.98 8.30 -9.92
N SER A 99 16.57 8.40 -8.66
CA SER A 99 16.88 7.42 -7.62
C SER A 99 15.62 6.84 -6.98
N PHE A 100 15.69 5.58 -6.55
CA PHE A 100 14.55 4.91 -5.93
C PHE A 100 14.97 3.95 -4.82
N ARG A 101 14.00 3.56 -3.99
CA ARG A 101 14.09 2.36 -3.15
C ARG A 101 12.88 1.47 -3.36
N VAL A 102 13.05 0.19 -3.08
CA VAL A 102 11.92 -0.75 -2.91
C VAL A 102 11.75 -1.01 -1.42
N SER A 103 10.51 -1.08 -0.95
CA SER A 103 10.21 -1.41 0.44
C SER A 103 9.07 -2.42 0.48
N ALA A 104 9.39 -3.65 0.88
CA ALA A 104 8.44 -4.76 0.87
C ALA A 104 8.07 -5.20 2.29
N GLN A 105 6.77 -5.30 2.57
CA GLN A 105 6.27 -5.83 3.84
C GLN A 105 5.39 -7.06 3.63
N ARG A 106 5.79 -8.20 4.19
CA ARG A 106 4.98 -9.42 4.25
C ARG A 106 4.18 -9.50 5.53
N LEU A 107 2.88 -9.30 5.44
CA LEU A 107 1.91 -9.59 6.50
C LEU A 107 1.44 -11.05 6.46
N ASN A 108 1.49 -11.67 5.28
CA ASN A 108 1.40 -13.11 5.13
C ASN A 108 2.79 -13.75 5.05
N LYS A 109 3.12 -14.61 6.02
CA LYS A 109 4.44 -15.28 6.07
C LYS A 109 4.51 -16.55 5.21
N ASN A 110 3.39 -17.00 4.64
CA ASN A 110 3.35 -18.19 3.78
C ASN A 110 3.78 -17.90 2.33
N PHE A 111 3.96 -16.63 1.96
CA PHE A 111 4.46 -16.28 0.64
C PHE A 111 5.90 -16.80 0.47
N SER A 112 6.27 -17.23 -0.74
CA SER A 112 7.51 -17.99 -0.97
C SER A 112 8.79 -17.18 -0.76
N LEU A 113 8.77 -15.89 -1.07
CA LEU A 113 9.94 -15.01 -0.95
C LEU A 113 9.85 -14.12 0.28
N THR A 114 10.97 -13.91 0.95
CA THR A 114 11.14 -12.95 2.04
C THR A 114 11.07 -11.50 1.55
N SER A 115 10.84 -10.55 2.46
CA SER A 115 10.80 -9.12 2.14
C SER A 115 12.10 -8.63 1.47
N PRO A 116 13.31 -8.97 1.98
CA PRO A 116 14.55 -8.61 1.31
C PRO A 116 14.74 -9.25 -0.07
N GLU A 117 14.22 -10.47 -0.29
CA GLU A 117 14.26 -11.11 -1.61
C GLU A 117 13.34 -10.38 -2.60
N ILE A 118 12.12 -10.01 -2.18
CA ILE A 118 11.21 -9.19 -3.00
C ILE A 118 11.89 -7.86 -3.36
N GLU A 119 12.49 -7.18 -2.39
CA GLU A 119 13.18 -5.90 -2.60
C GLU A 119 14.33 -6.00 -3.60
N ARG A 120 15.16 -7.05 -3.49
CA ARG A 120 16.27 -7.29 -4.42
C ARG A 120 15.78 -7.62 -5.82
N THR A 121 14.80 -8.51 -5.95
CA THR A 121 14.26 -8.93 -7.25
C THR A 121 13.63 -7.75 -7.99
N ILE A 122 12.73 -7.02 -7.32
CA ILE A 122 12.10 -5.84 -7.93
C ILE A 122 13.09 -4.70 -8.14
N GLY A 123 14.07 -4.54 -7.24
CA GLY A 123 15.15 -3.58 -7.40
C GLY A 123 15.99 -3.83 -8.65
N SER A 124 16.40 -5.08 -8.89
CA SER A 124 17.15 -5.48 -10.08
C SER A 124 16.35 -5.20 -11.35
N PHE A 125 15.07 -5.60 -11.36
CA PHE A 125 14.15 -5.34 -12.47
C PHE A 125 14.07 -3.85 -12.84
N VAL A 126 13.90 -2.97 -11.86
CA VAL A 126 13.82 -1.51 -12.09
C VAL A 126 15.16 -0.95 -12.57
N CYS A 127 16.29 -1.44 -12.04
CA CYS A 127 17.61 -1.01 -12.50
C CYS A 127 17.85 -1.39 -13.96
N GLU A 128 17.62 -2.66 -14.30
CA GLU A 128 17.93 -3.23 -15.61
C GLU A 128 17.02 -2.66 -16.70
N LYS A 129 15.71 -2.56 -16.45
CA LYS A 129 14.76 -2.13 -17.48
C LYS A 129 14.62 -0.64 -17.64
N LEU A 130 14.85 0.14 -16.57
CA LEU A 130 14.54 1.57 -16.56
C LEU A 130 15.76 2.46 -16.32
N ASN A 131 16.95 1.86 -16.18
CA ASN A 131 18.22 2.56 -15.99
C ASN A 131 18.16 3.58 -14.84
N LYS A 132 17.59 3.16 -13.71
CA LYS A 132 17.43 3.96 -12.47
C LYS A 132 18.42 3.52 -11.41
N LYS A 133 18.81 4.44 -10.53
CA LYS A 133 19.79 4.16 -9.46
C LYS A 133 19.09 3.83 -8.14
N VAL A 134 19.53 2.77 -7.45
CA VAL A 134 19.05 2.49 -6.08
C VAL A 134 19.67 3.47 -5.08
N SER A 135 18.86 4.00 -4.18
CA SER A 135 19.28 4.80 -3.02
C SER A 135 18.40 4.47 -1.82
N LEU A 136 18.97 3.92 -0.74
CA LEU A 136 18.18 3.50 0.43
C LEU A 136 17.84 4.65 1.39
N LYS A 137 18.58 5.76 1.31
CA LYS A 137 18.45 6.91 2.23
C LYS A 137 17.80 8.11 1.55
N ASN A 138 18.42 8.59 0.47
CA ASN A 138 17.98 9.77 -0.28
C ASN A 138 17.46 9.32 -1.63
N PHE A 139 16.20 8.90 -1.67
CA PHE A 139 15.51 8.43 -2.88
C PHE A 139 14.48 9.47 -3.35
N ASP A 140 14.27 9.55 -4.65
CA ASP A 140 13.21 10.38 -5.23
C ASP A 140 11.86 9.65 -5.22
N LEU A 141 11.89 8.31 -5.25
CA LEU A 141 10.72 7.44 -5.31
C LEU A 141 10.85 6.23 -4.38
N GLU A 142 9.82 5.97 -3.57
CA GLU A 142 9.65 4.69 -2.88
C GLU A 142 8.66 3.83 -3.66
N ILE A 143 9.06 2.62 -4.03
CA ILE A 143 8.16 1.58 -4.55
C ILE A 143 7.78 0.70 -3.37
N GLY A 144 6.57 0.88 -2.88
CA GLY A 144 6.04 0.14 -1.75
C GLY A 144 5.28 -1.10 -2.21
N ILE A 145 5.56 -2.24 -1.57
CA ILE A 145 4.91 -3.52 -1.84
C ILE A 145 4.44 -4.10 -0.51
N GLU A 146 3.15 -4.34 -0.36
CA GLU A 146 2.63 -5.13 0.77
C GLU A 146 2.06 -6.45 0.29
N ILE A 147 2.50 -7.54 0.92
CA ILE A 147 2.00 -8.89 0.66
C ILE A 147 1.10 -9.28 1.83
N LEU A 148 -0.20 -9.28 1.57
CA LEU A 148 -1.22 -9.87 2.43
C LEU A 148 -1.61 -11.22 1.81
N ASP A 149 -2.87 -11.43 1.48
CA ASP A 149 -3.30 -12.59 0.67
C ASP A 149 -3.11 -12.33 -0.84
N LYS A 150 -3.00 -11.05 -1.21
CA LYS A 150 -2.65 -10.52 -2.53
C LYS A 150 -1.47 -9.55 -2.41
N ALA A 151 -0.90 -9.12 -3.54
CA ALA A 151 0.13 -8.09 -3.58
C ALA A 151 -0.49 -6.71 -3.83
N TYR A 152 -0.04 -5.73 -3.07
CA TYR A 152 -0.49 -4.33 -3.12
C TYR A 152 0.71 -3.45 -3.43
N VAL A 153 0.69 -2.82 -4.60
CA VAL A 153 1.82 -2.02 -5.11
C VAL A 153 1.43 -0.55 -5.18
N PHE A 154 2.25 0.32 -4.60
CA PHE A 154 2.02 1.76 -4.54
C PHE A 154 3.34 2.53 -4.62
N THR A 155 3.25 3.83 -4.91
CA THR A 155 4.42 4.72 -4.96
C THR A 155 4.30 5.96 -4.07
N GLU A 156 3.18 6.10 -3.37
CA GLU A 156 2.89 7.25 -2.52
C GLU A 156 2.36 6.77 -1.17
N ARG A 157 2.84 7.40 -0.11
CA ARG A 157 2.37 7.19 1.26
C ARG A 157 2.07 8.57 1.83
N VAL A 158 0.79 8.82 2.04
CA VAL A 158 0.25 10.05 2.64
C VAL A 158 0.09 9.85 4.14
#